data_AF-A0A7S0LW48-F1
#
_entry.id   AF-A0A7S0LW48-F1
#
_cell.length_a   1.000
_cell.length_b   1.000
_cell.length_c   1.000
_cell.angle_alpha   90.00
_cell.angle_beta   90.00
_cell.angle_gamma   90.00
#
_symmetry.space_group_name_H-M   'P 1'
#
loop_
_entity.id
_entity.type
_entity.pdbx_description
1 polymer ?
#
loop_
_entity_poly.entity_id
_entity_poly.type
_entity_poly.pdbx_seq_one_letter_code
_entity_poly.pdbx_strand_id
1 'polypeptide(L)'
;TMGVWCLNSFCHEHADVASRHVNLTLLSNAQVNSQGHRLTLLADGFAFLFEVFESSCPGWEWSLGGEYFRMAVALEDYISKLRLGGVELVVFLDPNEGSEGSEKKSHELDKRNRQRCETIGQLMQLLHDGERRRPDISKKLQEIGKSWQLPPGCTKQAIHTLRKMDVRILTCEEEADNELVRNLACIPGAYAILGNDSDFYLMRGARFIPLEHLEVTGAGPVCARVFSPELVAESLCLSSDRLHELAALCGNDITTEFIDKHAVARALGIPTVRSQHRGERC
;
A
#
# COMPACT_ATOMS: atom_id res chain seq x y z
N THR A 1 10.01 3.00 -6.54
CA THR A 1 9.56 2.36 -5.31
C THR A 1 10.01 3.27 -4.21
N MET A 2 9.07 3.99 -3.61
CA MET A 2 9.33 4.64 -2.32
C MET A 2 9.53 3.56 -1.27
N GLY A 3 10.33 3.88 -0.27
CA GLY A 3 10.68 2.99 0.84
C GLY A 3 11.96 2.18 0.64
N VAL A 4 12.22 1.29 1.59
CA VAL A 4 13.45 0.48 1.66
C VAL A 4 13.43 -0.68 0.68
N TRP A 5 14.33 -0.61 -0.31
CA TRP A 5 14.50 -1.65 -1.30
C TRP A 5 14.83 -3.00 -0.63
N CYS A 6 14.27 -4.10 -1.15
CA CYS A 6 14.38 -5.47 -0.64
C CYS A 6 13.71 -5.76 0.72
N LEU A 7 13.38 -4.78 1.54
CA LEU A 7 12.78 -5.03 2.85
C LEU A 7 11.35 -5.59 2.74
N ASN A 8 10.54 -5.04 1.82
CA ASN A 8 9.18 -5.53 1.64
C ASN A 8 9.17 -7.00 1.15
N SER A 9 10.04 -7.34 0.18
CA SER A 9 10.20 -8.71 -0.29
C SER A 9 10.67 -9.65 0.82
N PHE A 10 11.64 -9.23 1.64
CA PHE A 10 12.10 -10.02 2.78
C PHE A 10 10.97 -10.29 3.79
N CYS A 11 10.26 -9.24 4.22
CA CYS A 11 9.16 -9.35 5.18
C CYS A 11 8.02 -10.24 4.65
N HIS A 12 7.79 -10.24 3.34
CA HIS A 12 6.80 -11.10 2.70
C HIS A 12 7.23 -12.57 2.70
N GLU A 13 8.45 -12.85 2.22
CA GLU A 13 9.00 -14.21 2.15
C GLU A 13 9.20 -14.84 3.53
N HIS A 14 9.47 -14.02 4.54
CA HIS A 14 9.77 -14.44 5.91
C HIS A 14 8.68 -14.02 6.90
N ALA A 15 7.45 -13.83 6.43
CA ALA A 15 6.34 -13.34 7.25
C ALA A 15 6.07 -14.22 8.49
N ASP A 16 6.37 -15.52 8.45
CA ASP A 16 6.21 -16.43 9.60
C ASP A 16 7.12 -16.14 10.78
N VAL A 17 8.28 -15.53 10.54
CA VAL A 17 9.25 -15.20 11.58
C VAL A 17 9.32 -13.70 11.85
N ALA A 18 9.03 -12.86 10.86
CA ALA A 18 9.09 -11.40 10.96
C ALA A 18 7.77 -10.75 11.43
N SER A 19 6.70 -11.53 11.63
CA SER A 19 5.39 -11.02 12.03
C SER A 19 4.71 -11.91 13.07
N ARG A 20 3.58 -11.42 13.58
CA ARG A 20 2.64 -12.21 14.39
C ARG A 20 1.31 -12.29 13.69
N HIS A 21 0.77 -13.51 13.61
CA HIS A 21 -0.61 -13.70 13.17
C HIS A 21 -1.58 -13.36 14.30
N VAL A 22 -2.54 -12.48 14.03
CA VAL A 22 -3.42 -11.88 15.03
C VAL A 22 -4.87 -11.94 14.56
N ASN A 23 -5.76 -12.39 15.44
CA ASN A 23 -7.20 -12.28 15.23
C ASN A 23 -7.70 -10.93 15.77
N LEU A 24 -7.89 -9.97 14.85
CA LEU A 24 -8.29 -8.60 15.19
C LEU A 24 -9.71 -8.54 15.76
N THR A 25 -10.60 -9.45 15.34
CA THR A 25 -11.95 -9.54 15.90
C THR A 25 -11.93 -9.90 17.38
N LEU A 26 -11.12 -10.89 17.78
CA LEU A 26 -10.98 -11.27 19.19
C LEU A 26 -10.35 -10.15 20.01
N LEU A 27 -9.32 -9.49 19.48
CA LEU A 27 -8.71 -8.35 20.14
C LEU A 27 -9.69 -7.18 20.30
N SER A 28 -10.49 -6.89 19.27
CA SER A 28 -11.51 -5.85 19.33
C SER A 28 -12.53 -6.13 20.41
N ASN A 29 -13.03 -7.37 20.51
CA ASN A 29 -13.97 -7.76 21.56
C ASN A 29 -13.38 -7.59 22.96
N ALA A 30 -12.11 -7.99 23.16
CA ALA A 30 -11.40 -7.80 24.42
C ALA A 30 -11.21 -6.30 24.76
N GLN A 31 -10.93 -5.48 23.75
CA GLN A 31 -10.74 -4.05 23.92
C GLN A 31 -12.06 -3.33 24.24
N VAL A 32 -13.16 -3.71 23.60
CA VAL A 32 -14.51 -3.21 23.93
C VAL A 32 -14.83 -3.53 25.39
N ASN A 33 -14.53 -4.74 25.86
CA ASN A 33 -14.82 -5.15 27.24
C ASN A 33 -13.98 -4.40 28.29
N SER A 34 -12.76 -3.98 27.94
CA SER A 34 -11.81 -3.36 28.89
C SER A 34 -11.79 -1.83 28.83
N GLN A 35 -11.89 -1.26 27.63
CA GLN A 35 -11.69 0.17 27.35
C GLN A 35 -12.93 0.82 26.72
N GLY A 36 -13.96 0.06 26.35
CA GLY A 36 -15.18 0.60 25.74
C GLY A 36 -15.04 1.01 24.27
N HIS A 37 -13.91 0.69 23.62
CA HIS A 37 -13.63 1.07 22.24
C HIS A 37 -13.31 -0.13 21.37
N ARG A 38 -13.84 -0.14 20.14
CA ARG A 38 -13.47 -1.11 19.10
C ARG A 38 -12.03 -0.89 18.64
N LEU A 39 -11.39 -1.97 18.19
CA LEU A 39 -10.09 -1.92 17.55
C LEU A 39 -10.18 -1.11 16.26
N THR A 40 -9.28 -0.15 16.09
CA THR A 40 -9.23 0.76 14.94
C THR A 40 -7.91 0.57 14.19
N LEU A 41 -8.01 0.42 12.88
CA LEU A 41 -6.86 0.45 11.97
C LEU A 41 -6.71 1.85 11.38
N LEU A 42 -5.46 2.29 11.21
CA LEU A 42 -5.13 3.56 10.59
C LEU A 42 -4.60 3.28 9.17
N ALA A 43 -5.33 3.63 8.14
CA ALA A 43 -4.92 3.34 6.77
C ALA A 43 -4.18 4.49 6.11
N ASP A 44 -3.07 4.19 5.43
CA ASP A 44 -2.60 5.01 4.30
C ASP A 44 -3.68 4.97 3.22
N GLY A 45 -4.33 6.11 3.01
CA GLY A 45 -5.50 6.21 2.16
C GLY A 45 -5.20 5.94 0.69
N PHE A 46 -4.05 6.34 0.15
CA PHE A 46 -3.78 6.08 -1.27
C PHE A 46 -3.47 4.61 -1.52
N ALA A 47 -2.64 4.00 -0.67
CA ALA A 47 -2.36 2.56 -0.76
C ALA A 47 -3.64 1.74 -0.57
N PHE A 48 -4.45 2.07 0.44
CA PHE A 48 -5.72 1.39 0.72
C PHE A 48 -6.70 1.48 -0.45
N LEU A 49 -6.90 2.68 -1.00
CA LEU A 49 -7.81 2.85 -2.13
C LEU A 49 -7.32 2.13 -3.39
N PHE A 50 -6.01 2.13 -3.63
CA PHE A 50 -5.41 1.40 -4.74
C PHE A 50 -5.72 -0.09 -4.64
N GLU A 51 -5.45 -0.71 -3.49
CA GLU A 51 -5.68 -2.15 -3.26
C GLU A 51 -7.15 -2.55 -3.47
N VAL A 52 -8.07 -1.82 -2.83
CA VAL A 52 -9.50 -2.12 -2.91
C VAL A 52 -10.01 -1.96 -4.34
N PHE A 53 -9.56 -0.92 -5.05
CA PHE A 53 -10.05 -0.63 -6.39
C PHE A 53 -9.44 -1.54 -7.45
N GLU A 54 -8.15 -1.83 -7.38
CA GLU A 54 -7.48 -2.79 -8.27
C GLU A 54 -8.12 -4.18 -8.14
N SER A 55 -8.34 -4.64 -6.90
CA SER A 55 -9.02 -5.91 -6.63
C SER A 55 -10.45 -5.93 -7.16
N SER A 56 -11.15 -4.79 -7.10
CA SER A 56 -12.54 -4.70 -7.55
C SER A 56 -12.68 -4.65 -9.07
N CYS A 57 -11.75 -4.01 -9.77
CA CYS A 57 -11.76 -3.76 -11.21
C CYS A 57 -10.41 -4.14 -11.82
N PRO A 58 -10.03 -5.44 -11.77
CA PRO A 58 -8.79 -5.91 -12.35
C PRO A 58 -8.94 -5.95 -13.87
N GLY A 59 -8.08 -5.22 -14.58
CA GLY A 59 -8.17 -5.14 -16.03
C GLY A 59 -7.55 -3.88 -16.59
N TRP A 60 -7.84 -3.59 -17.84
CA TRP A 60 -7.36 -2.38 -18.53
C TRP A 60 -8.40 -1.26 -18.52
N GLU A 61 -9.65 -1.55 -18.14
CA GLU A 61 -10.81 -0.68 -18.18
C GLU A 61 -10.66 0.58 -17.29
N TRP A 62 -9.80 0.54 -16.28
CA TRP A 62 -9.43 1.70 -15.46
C TRP A 62 -8.92 2.88 -16.30
N SER A 63 -8.28 2.59 -17.44
CA SER A 63 -7.74 3.59 -18.36
C SER A 63 -8.81 4.35 -19.14
N LEU A 64 -10.03 3.82 -19.21
CA LEU A 64 -11.19 4.47 -19.84
C LEU A 64 -11.94 5.40 -18.86
N GLY A 65 -11.32 5.75 -17.73
CA GLY A 65 -11.93 6.56 -16.68
C GLY A 65 -12.47 5.75 -15.50
N GLY A 66 -12.45 4.42 -15.58
CA GLY A 66 -12.82 3.52 -14.48
C GLY A 66 -14.33 3.41 -14.20
N GLU A 67 -14.69 2.40 -13.39
CA GLU A 67 -16.07 2.12 -13.00
C GLU A 67 -16.36 2.64 -11.57
N TYR A 68 -16.62 3.94 -11.43
CA TYR A 68 -16.80 4.57 -10.10
C TYR A 68 -17.89 3.94 -9.24
N PHE A 69 -18.98 3.49 -9.85
CA PHE A 69 -20.05 2.79 -9.13
C PHE A 69 -19.54 1.48 -8.52
N ARG A 70 -18.81 0.68 -9.30
CA ARG A 70 -18.22 -0.58 -8.83
C ARG A 70 -17.18 -0.36 -7.74
N MET A 71 -16.35 0.67 -7.90
CA MET A 71 -15.39 1.09 -6.88
C MET A 71 -16.08 1.50 -5.56
N ALA A 72 -17.17 2.27 -5.65
CA ALA A 72 -17.95 2.64 -4.48
C ALA A 72 -18.58 1.42 -3.80
N VAL A 73 -19.18 0.50 -4.56
CA VAL A 73 -19.75 -0.74 -4.03
C VAL A 73 -18.68 -1.61 -3.36
N ALA A 74 -17.51 -1.75 -3.98
CA ALA A 74 -16.39 -2.50 -3.40
C ALA A 74 -15.90 -1.89 -2.09
N LEU A 75 -15.83 -0.56 -2.02
CA LEU A 75 -15.44 0.15 -0.80
C LEU A 75 -16.50 -0.01 0.31
N GLU A 76 -17.78 0.15 -0.03
CA GLU A 76 -18.89 -0.07 0.92
C GLU A 76 -18.88 -1.51 1.46
N ASP A 77 -18.70 -2.49 0.59
CA ASP A 77 -18.60 -3.91 0.95
C ASP A 77 -17.39 -4.18 1.86
N TYR A 78 -16.21 -3.69 1.50
CA TYR A 78 -14.99 -3.85 2.29
C TYR A 78 -15.15 -3.29 3.70
N ILE A 79 -15.62 -2.05 3.83
CA ILE A 79 -15.83 -1.39 5.12
C ILE A 79 -16.91 -2.12 5.94
N SER A 80 -17.97 -2.59 5.29
CA SER A 80 -19.04 -3.34 5.96
C SER A 80 -18.53 -4.65 6.56
N LYS A 81 -17.72 -5.39 5.81
CA LYS A 81 -17.11 -6.64 6.30
C LYS A 81 -16.15 -6.40 7.45
N LEU A 82 -15.31 -5.36 7.36
CA LEU A 82 -14.39 -4.98 8.43
C LEU A 82 -15.14 -4.68 9.75
N ARG A 83 -16.23 -3.89 9.66
CA ARG A 83 -17.08 -3.53 10.80
C ARG A 83 -17.89 -4.68 11.36
N LEU A 84 -18.33 -5.61 10.51
CA LEU A 84 -18.98 -6.84 10.95
C LEU A 84 -18.02 -7.69 11.79
N GLY A 85 -16.74 -7.71 11.40
CA GLY A 85 -15.64 -8.27 12.19
C GLY A 85 -15.27 -7.47 13.43
N GLY A 86 -15.99 -6.39 13.75
CA GLY A 86 -15.77 -5.55 14.93
C GLY A 86 -14.59 -4.59 14.82
N VAL A 87 -14.01 -4.40 13.63
CA VAL A 87 -12.85 -3.53 13.41
C VAL A 87 -13.29 -2.24 12.73
N GLU A 88 -12.81 -1.10 13.23
CA GLU A 88 -13.05 0.22 12.65
C GLU A 88 -11.84 0.67 11.81
N LEU A 89 -12.06 1.66 10.95
CA LEU A 89 -11.05 2.23 10.08
C LEU A 89 -11.01 3.75 10.21
N VAL A 90 -9.81 4.31 10.24
CA VAL A 90 -9.54 5.73 10.03
C VAL A 90 -8.61 5.85 8.84
N VAL A 91 -8.96 6.69 7.87
CA VAL A 91 -8.18 6.88 6.64
C VAL A 91 -7.38 8.17 6.72
N PHE A 92 -6.08 8.09 6.50
CA PHE A 92 -5.18 9.24 6.40
C PHE A 92 -4.92 9.53 4.93
N LEU A 93 -5.12 10.78 4.54
CA LEU A 93 -4.80 11.26 3.20
C LEU A 93 -3.58 12.16 3.27
N ASP A 94 -2.72 12.03 2.28
CA ASP A 94 -1.62 12.97 2.05
C ASP A 94 -2.11 14.42 1.94
N PRO A 95 -1.22 15.39 2.18
CA PRO A 95 -1.55 16.80 2.06
C PRO A 95 -1.98 17.15 0.63
N ASN A 96 -2.84 18.16 0.50
CA ASN A 96 -3.31 18.63 -0.80
C ASN A 96 -2.14 19.15 -1.66
N GLU A 97 -2.21 18.95 -2.97
CA GLU A 97 -1.26 19.50 -3.93
C GLU A 97 -1.14 21.03 -3.77
N GLY A 98 0.09 21.54 -3.66
CA GLY A 98 0.38 22.97 -3.47
C GLY A 98 0.50 23.43 -2.01
N SER A 99 0.44 22.50 -1.05
CA SER A 99 0.84 22.76 0.35
C SER A 99 2.37 22.69 0.51
N GLU A 100 2.90 23.32 1.56
CA GLU A 100 4.35 23.40 1.84
C GLU A 100 5.03 22.02 1.97
N GLY A 101 4.28 20.94 2.26
CA GLY A 101 4.78 19.56 2.29
C GLY A 101 4.75 18.80 0.95
N SER A 102 4.15 19.36 -0.11
CA SER A 102 3.90 18.66 -1.38
C SER A 102 5.08 18.69 -2.37
N GLU A 103 6.08 19.55 -2.15
CA GLU A 103 7.19 19.75 -3.10
C GLU A 103 8.03 18.48 -3.33
N LYS A 104 8.26 17.68 -2.28
CA LYS A 104 9.00 16.40 -2.37
C LYS A 104 8.27 15.38 -3.25
N LYS A 105 6.93 15.34 -3.22
CA LYS A 105 6.10 14.43 -4.02
C LYS A 105 5.89 14.90 -5.46
N SER A 106 6.21 16.15 -5.79
CA SER A 106 5.98 16.70 -7.14
C SER A 106 6.72 15.91 -8.23
N HIS A 107 7.99 15.57 -8.01
CA HIS A 107 8.76 14.77 -8.98
C HIS A 107 8.18 13.35 -9.17
N GLU A 108 7.65 12.76 -8.10
CA GLU A 108 7.02 11.44 -8.18
C GLU A 108 5.68 11.47 -8.90
N LEU A 109 4.86 12.47 -8.57
CA LEU A 109 3.58 12.73 -9.21
C LEU A 109 3.80 12.93 -10.72
N ASP A 110 4.81 13.71 -11.11
CA ASP A 110 5.18 13.90 -12.51
C ASP A 110 5.61 12.61 -13.20
N LYS A 111 6.41 11.78 -12.51
CA LYS A 111 6.83 10.47 -13.03
C LYS A 111 5.63 9.54 -13.21
N ARG A 112 4.72 9.47 -12.24
CA ARG A 112 3.49 8.66 -12.29
C ARG A 112 2.55 9.16 -13.40
N ASN A 113 2.38 10.47 -13.52
CA ASN A 113 1.57 11.09 -14.57
C ASN A 113 2.14 10.85 -15.96
N ARG A 114 3.47 10.94 -16.12
CA ARG A 114 4.14 10.61 -17.39
C ARG A 114 3.91 9.16 -17.77
N GLN A 115 4.13 8.23 -16.83
CA GLN A 115 3.88 6.81 -17.04
C GLN A 115 2.42 6.55 -17.41
N ARG A 116 1.47 7.23 -16.75
CA ARG A 116 0.04 7.16 -17.07
C ARG A 116 -0.25 7.58 -18.51
N CYS A 117 0.25 8.76 -18.91
CA CYS A 117 0.04 9.28 -20.25
C CYS A 117 0.62 8.35 -21.33
N GLU A 118 1.79 7.76 -21.08
CA GLU A 118 2.39 6.77 -21.97
C GLU A 118 1.53 5.50 -22.08
N THR A 119 1.09 4.94 -20.96
CA THR A 119 0.24 3.74 -20.93
C THR A 119 -1.11 3.97 -21.63
N ILE A 120 -1.77 5.10 -21.36
CA ILE A 120 -3.04 5.46 -22.00
C ILE A 120 -2.82 5.70 -23.51
N GLY A 121 -1.72 6.36 -23.89
CA GLY A 121 -1.39 6.57 -25.30
C GLY A 121 -1.21 5.27 -26.07
N GLN A 122 -0.49 4.31 -25.49
CA GLN A 122 -0.32 2.96 -26.06
C GLN A 122 -1.66 2.23 -26.19
N LEU A 123 -2.52 2.32 -25.18
CA LEU A 123 -3.84 1.71 -25.24
C LEU A 123 -4.71 2.31 -26.34
N MET A 124 -4.76 3.64 -26.44
CA MET A 124 -5.57 4.32 -27.45
C MET A 124 -5.13 3.94 -28.87
N GLN A 125 -3.82 3.79 -29.10
CA GLN A 125 -3.31 3.26 -30.36
C GLN A 125 -3.76 1.82 -30.62
N LEU A 126 -3.69 0.94 -29.61
CA LEU A 126 -4.15 -0.45 -29.73
C LEU A 126 -5.64 -0.56 -30.03
N LEU A 127 -6.48 0.24 -29.36
CA LEU A 127 -7.93 0.29 -29.59
C LEU A 127 -8.27 0.86 -30.96
N HIS A 128 -7.54 1.90 -31.42
CA HIS A 128 -7.73 2.51 -32.73
C HIS A 128 -7.38 1.56 -33.88
N ASP A 129 -6.29 0.81 -33.76
CA ASP A 129 -5.86 -0.16 -34.77
C ASP A 129 -6.83 -1.36 -34.90
N GLY A 130 -7.63 -1.62 -33.86
CA GLY A 130 -8.70 -2.61 -33.81
C GLY A 130 -8.24 -4.08 -33.89
N GLU A 131 -9.19 -5.00 -33.66
CA GLU A 131 -8.96 -6.46 -33.80
C GLU A 131 -8.55 -6.86 -35.23
N ARG A 132 -8.89 -6.05 -36.24
CA ARG A 132 -8.67 -6.35 -37.66
C ARG A 132 -7.20 -6.52 -38.07
N ARG A 133 -6.25 -6.08 -37.24
CA ARG A 133 -4.81 -6.16 -37.54
C ARG A 133 -4.00 -7.05 -36.59
N ARG A 134 -4.53 -7.51 -35.45
CA ARG A 134 -3.72 -8.24 -34.45
C ARG A 134 -4.52 -9.31 -33.67
N PRO A 135 -4.22 -10.61 -33.87
CA PRO A 135 -4.83 -11.69 -33.07
C PRO A 135 -4.41 -11.68 -31.59
N ASP A 136 -3.39 -10.90 -31.20
CA ASP A 136 -2.87 -10.85 -29.82
C ASP A 136 -3.37 -9.64 -29.00
N ILE A 137 -4.40 -8.91 -29.45
CA ILE A 137 -4.84 -7.69 -28.76
C ILE A 137 -5.22 -7.95 -27.29
N SER A 138 -5.88 -9.08 -27.00
CA SER A 138 -6.27 -9.45 -25.64
C SER A 138 -5.07 -9.64 -24.71
N LYS A 139 -3.94 -10.18 -25.21
CA LYS A 139 -2.71 -10.33 -24.40
C LYS A 139 -2.10 -8.98 -24.06
N LYS A 140 -2.05 -8.05 -25.03
CA LYS A 140 -1.53 -6.70 -24.81
C LYS A 140 -2.42 -5.89 -23.86
N LEU A 141 -3.74 -6.06 -23.95
CA LEU A 141 -4.69 -5.47 -23.01
C LEU A 141 -4.47 -6.02 -21.59
N GLN A 142 -4.25 -7.32 -21.44
CA GLN A 142 -3.89 -7.92 -20.15
C GLN A 142 -2.56 -7.38 -19.60
N GLU A 143 -1.54 -7.19 -20.44
CA GLU A 143 -0.27 -6.57 -20.03
C GLU A 143 -0.45 -5.14 -19.53
N ILE A 144 -1.27 -4.34 -20.22
CA ILE A 144 -1.64 -2.98 -19.77
C ILE A 144 -2.40 -3.04 -18.44
N GLY A 145 -3.26 -4.04 -18.27
CA GLY A 145 -3.98 -4.27 -17.01
C GLY A 145 -3.07 -4.51 -15.81
N LYS A 146 -1.86 -5.06 -16.02
CA LYS A 146 -0.84 -5.20 -14.94
C LYS A 146 -0.24 -3.87 -14.49
N SER A 147 -0.41 -2.81 -15.28
CA SER A 147 0.03 -1.45 -14.94
C SER A 147 -1.13 -0.63 -14.40
N TRP A 148 -1.95 -1.24 -13.54
CA TRP A 148 -3.16 -0.62 -13.00
C TRP A 148 -2.84 0.70 -12.30
N GLN A 149 -3.70 1.70 -12.48
CA GLN A 149 -3.57 2.98 -11.81
C GLN A 149 -4.94 3.53 -11.40
N LEU A 150 -4.95 4.29 -10.31
CA LEU A 150 -6.13 5.00 -9.84
C LEU A 150 -6.69 5.91 -10.95
N PRO A 151 -7.94 5.71 -11.39
CA PRO A 151 -8.55 6.57 -12.40
C PRO A 151 -8.70 8.03 -11.93
N PRO A 152 -8.68 9.02 -12.84
CA PRO A 152 -8.83 10.42 -12.48
C PRO A 152 -10.09 10.67 -11.65
N GLY A 153 -10.01 11.41 -10.55
CA GLY A 153 -11.20 11.74 -9.74
C GLY A 153 -11.77 10.61 -8.88
N CYS A 154 -11.24 9.38 -8.96
CA CYS A 154 -11.67 8.27 -8.09
C CYS A 154 -11.52 8.60 -6.60
N THR A 155 -10.51 9.38 -6.20
CA THR A 155 -10.31 9.82 -4.82
C THR A 155 -11.49 10.65 -4.30
N LYS A 156 -12.10 11.50 -5.13
CA LYS A 156 -13.29 12.27 -4.74
C LYS A 156 -14.49 11.36 -4.49
N GLN A 157 -14.69 10.38 -5.38
CA GLN A 157 -15.72 9.36 -5.20
C GLN A 157 -15.47 8.53 -3.93
N ALA A 158 -14.23 8.10 -3.71
CA ALA A 158 -13.83 7.34 -2.54
C ALA A 158 -14.10 8.12 -1.24
N ILE A 159 -13.68 9.39 -1.16
CA ILE A 159 -13.95 10.26 -0.01
C ILE A 159 -15.45 10.41 0.23
N HIS A 160 -16.24 10.60 -0.82
CA HIS A 160 -17.69 10.68 -0.71
C HIS A 160 -18.28 9.38 -0.13
N THR A 161 -17.87 8.24 -0.66
CA THR A 161 -18.32 6.93 -0.19
C THR A 161 -17.89 6.65 1.26
N LEU A 162 -16.65 6.93 1.62
CA LEU A 162 -16.14 6.78 3.00
C LEU A 162 -16.92 7.65 3.99
N ARG A 163 -17.22 8.91 3.64
CA ARG A 163 -18.05 9.80 4.47
C ARG A 163 -19.47 9.31 4.61
N LYS A 164 -20.08 8.82 3.52
CA LYS A 164 -21.42 8.19 3.55
C LYS A 164 -21.44 6.98 4.49
N MET A 165 -20.34 6.24 4.54
CA MET A 165 -20.15 5.11 5.45
C MET A 165 -19.69 5.54 6.86
N ASP A 166 -19.68 6.83 7.20
CA ASP A 166 -19.22 7.33 8.51
C ASP A 166 -17.80 6.87 8.88
N VAL A 167 -16.92 6.76 7.88
CA VAL A 167 -15.49 6.50 8.10
C VAL A 167 -14.80 7.85 8.36
N ARG A 168 -14.03 7.92 9.45
CA ARG A 168 -13.24 9.12 9.76
C ARG A 168 -12.09 9.25 8.77
N ILE A 169 -11.97 10.43 8.18
CA ILE A 169 -10.91 10.79 7.23
C ILE A 169 -10.12 11.95 7.83
N LEU A 170 -8.79 11.82 7.87
CA LEU A 170 -7.86 12.84 8.32
C LEU A 170 -6.95 13.21 7.15
N THR A 171 -6.67 14.50 6.99
CA THR A 171 -5.71 14.99 5.99
C THR A 171 -4.47 15.45 6.74
N CYS A 172 -3.33 14.92 6.33
CA CYS A 172 -2.04 15.20 6.94
C CYS A 172 -1.53 16.58 6.50
N GLU A 173 -0.75 17.24 7.35
CA GLU A 173 -0.03 18.47 7.02
C GLU A 173 1.29 18.16 6.30
N GLU A 174 1.94 17.05 6.71
CA GLU A 174 3.16 16.51 6.11
C GLU A 174 2.92 15.09 5.56
N GLU A 175 3.98 14.36 5.20
CA GLU A 175 3.87 12.96 4.78
C GLU A 175 3.16 12.10 5.82
N ALA A 176 2.20 11.30 5.35
CA ALA A 176 1.26 10.57 6.20
C ALA A 176 1.94 9.59 7.17
N ASP A 177 3.15 9.12 6.88
CA ASP A 177 3.81 8.05 7.63
C ASP A 177 4.07 8.43 9.09
N ASN A 178 4.64 9.62 9.30
CA ASN A 178 4.91 10.13 10.65
C ASN A 178 3.62 10.41 11.42
N GLU A 179 2.61 10.94 10.75
CA GLU A 179 1.31 11.18 11.36
C GLU A 179 0.60 9.87 11.74
N LEU A 180 0.65 8.85 10.89
CA LEU A 180 0.09 7.53 11.15
C LEU A 180 0.70 6.91 12.41
N VAL A 181 2.04 6.92 12.54
CA VAL A 181 2.73 6.38 13.72
C VAL A 181 2.41 7.18 14.98
N ARG A 182 2.41 8.52 14.92
CA ARG A 182 2.03 9.36 16.06
C ARG A 182 0.59 9.10 16.50
N ASN A 183 -0.33 8.91 15.56
CA ASN A 183 -1.75 8.71 15.85
C ASN A 183 -2.09 7.33 16.42
N LEU A 184 -1.20 6.33 16.34
CA LEU A 184 -1.37 5.05 17.03
C LEU A 184 -1.51 5.22 18.56
N ALA A 185 -0.89 6.24 19.15
CA ALA A 185 -0.99 6.52 20.59
C ALA A 185 -2.13 7.49 20.93
N CYS A 186 -2.59 8.30 19.98
CA CYS A 186 -3.54 9.39 20.22
C CYS A 186 -4.99 9.00 19.95
N ILE A 187 -5.23 8.09 19.00
CA ILE A 187 -6.60 7.69 18.63
C ILE A 187 -7.06 6.55 19.55
N PRO A 188 -8.17 6.71 20.28
CA PRO A 188 -8.72 5.65 21.12
C PRO A 188 -8.96 4.37 20.32
N GLY A 189 -8.38 3.27 20.80
CA GLY A 189 -8.50 1.96 20.18
C GLY A 189 -7.67 1.77 18.91
N ALA A 190 -6.83 2.72 18.51
CA ALA A 190 -5.89 2.54 17.40
C ALA A 190 -4.89 1.41 17.71
N TYR A 191 -4.76 0.50 16.75
CA TYR A 191 -3.98 -0.71 16.94
C TYR A 191 -2.82 -0.86 15.95
N ALA A 192 -3.07 -0.67 14.66
CA ALA A 192 -2.05 -0.86 13.65
C ALA A 192 -2.31 0.03 12.43
N ILE A 193 -1.23 0.28 11.70
CA ILE A 193 -1.20 0.99 10.43
C ILE A 193 -1.43 -0.03 9.32
N LEU A 194 -2.32 0.29 8.40
CA LEU A 194 -2.64 -0.50 7.21
C LEU A 194 -2.12 0.25 5.98
N GLY A 195 -1.23 -0.38 5.21
CA GLY A 195 -0.62 0.27 4.04
C GLY A 195 0.34 -0.66 3.33
N ASN A 196 1.09 -0.13 2.35
CA ASN A 196 2.08 -0.91 1.60
C ASN A 196 3.49 -0.28 1.64
N ASP A 197 3.68 0.76 2.45
CA ASP A 197 5.00 1.38 2.60
C ASP A 197 5.89 0.55 3.53
N SER A 198 7.07 0.19 3.03
CA SER A 198 8.06 -0.56 3.78
C SER A 198 8.72 0.23 4.91
N ASP A 199 8.61 1.56 4.92
CA ASP A 199 9.21 2.38 5.97
C ASP A 199 8.59 2.08 7.35
N PHE A 200 7.31 1.68 7.38
CA PHE A 200 6.63 1.26 8.61
C PHE A 200 7.25 0.02 9.28
N TYR A 201 7.99 -0.82 8.56
CA TYR A 201 8.76 -1.91 9.18
C TYR A 201 9.88 -1.39 10.09
N LEU A 202 10.27 -0.12 9.94
CA LEU A 202 11.43 0.47 10.61
C LEU A 202 11.04 1.54 11.63
N MET A 203 9.87 2.14 11.48
CA MET A 203 9.42 3.22 12.33
C MET A 203 9.13 2.75 13.75
N ARG A 204 9.91 3.23 14.72
CA ARG A 204 9.76 2.88 16.12
C ARG A 204 8.33 3.13 16.62
N GLY A 205 7.75 2.12 17.27
CA GLY A 205 6.38 2.18 17.79
C GLY A 205 5.30 1.87 16.77
N ALA A 206 5.65 1.65 15.51
CA ALA A 206 4.70 1.19 14.50
C ALA A 206 4.31 -0.27 14.74
N ARG A 207 3.01 -0.53 14.59
CA ARG A 207 2.45 -1.85 14.33
C ARG A 207 1.91 -1.79 12.92
N PHE A 208 2.49 -2.55 12.00
CA PHE A 208 2.21 -2.44 10.57
C PHE A 208 1.55 -3.70 10.04
N ILE A 209 0.53 -3.53 9.20
CA ILE A 209 -0.17 -4.59 8.50
C ILE A 209 -0.11 -4.24 7.02
N PRO A 210 0.67 -4.98 6.22
CA PRO A 210 0.58 -4.90 4.76
C PRO A 210 -0.84 -5.21 4.30
N LEU A 211 -1.36 -4.47 3.31
CA LEU A 211 -2.75 -4.61 2.88
C LEU A 211 -3.11 -6.05 2.47
N GLU A 212 -2.20 -6.71 1.76
CA GLU A 212 -2.35 -8.11 1.34
C GLU A 212 -2.38 -9.13 2.48
N HIS A 213 -1.89 -8.75 3.66
CA HIS A 213 -1.88 -9.58 4.86
C HIS A 213 -3.06 -9.32 5.79
N LEU A 214 -4.02 -8.47 5.39
CA LEU A 214 -5.28 -8.27 6.10
C LEU A 214 -6.37 -9.16 5.50
N GLU A 215 -6.82 -10.14 6.28
CA GLU A 215 -7.84 -11.10 5.88
C GLU A 215 -9.22 -10.62 6.33
N VAL A 216 -9.94 -9.96 5.43
CA VAL A 216 -11.33 -9.52 5.66
C VAL A 216 -12.29 -10.55 5.09
N THR A 217 -12.72 -11.50 5.92
CA THR A 217 -13.74 -12.49 5.53
C THR A 217 -15.14 -11.94 5.77
N GLY A 218 -16.07 -12.24 4.86
CA GLY A 218 -17.39 -11.58 4.87
C GLY A 218 -18.22 -11.78 6.14
N ALA A 219 -18.18 -12.98 6.72
CA ALA A 219 -18.91 -13.33 7.96
C ALA A 219 -18.00 -13.98 9.02
N GLY A 220 -16.69 -14.02 8.79
CA GLY A 220 -15.72 -14.65 9.67
C GLY A 220 -14.92 -13.61 10.46
N PRO A 221 -13.96 -14.08 11.28
CA PRO A 221 -13.05 -13.18 11.96
C PRO A 221 -12.18 -12.42 10.96
N VAL A 222 -11.84 -11.19 11.32
CA VAL A 222 -10.79 -10.41 10.65
C VAL A 222 -9.47 -10.81 11.27
N CYS A 223 -8.56 -11.32 10.44
CA CYS A 223 -7.22 -11.75 10.84
C CYS A 223 -6.17 -10.92 10.09
N ALA A 224 -4.99 -10.78 10.67
CA ALA A 224 -3.90 -10.07 10.02
C ALA A 224 -2.53 -10.60 10.45
N ARG A 225 -1.52 -10.37 9.62
CA ARG A 225 -0.11 -10.41 10.06
C ARG A 225 0.34 -9.03 10.46
N VAL A 226 0.78 -8.90 11.71
CA VAL A 226 1.24 -7.66 12.31
C VAL A 226 2.76 -7.71 12.43
N PHE A 227 3.40 -6.74 11.79
CA PHE A 227 4.84 -6.52 11.85
C PHE A 227 5.12 -5.39 12.85
N SER A 228 6.28 -5.46 13.50
CA SER A 228 6.85 -4.36 14.26
C SER A 228 8.35 -4.31 14.02
N PRO A 229 9.01 -3.14 14.20
CA PRO A 229 10.45 -3.05 14.03
C PRO A 229 11.22 -4.05 14.87
N GLU A 230 10.72 -4.38 16.07
CA GLU A 230 11.36 -5.36 16.95
C GLU A 230 11.31 -6.78 16.37
N LEU A 231 10.17 -7.19 15.81
CA LEU A 231 10.01 -8.51 15.18
C LEU A 231 10.86 -8.63 13.91
N VAL A 232 10.89 -7.56 13.11
CA VAL A 232 11.71 -7.50 11.89
C VAL A 232 13.20 -7.55 12.25
N ALA A 233 13.65 -6.77 13.24
CA ALA A 233 15.02 -6.79 13.72
C ALA A 233 15.43 -8.17 14.27
N GLU A 234 14.56 -8.79 15.08
CA GLU A 234 14.78 -10.13 15.62
C GLU A 234 14.94 -11.17 14.50
N SER A 235 14.08 -11.12 13.48
CA SER A 235 14.16 -12.02 12.32
C SER A 235 15.46 -11.86 11.52
N LEU A 236 16.03 -10.66 11.51
CA LEU A 236 17.30 -10.33 10.86
C LEU A 236 18.51 -10.54 11.76
N CYS A 237 18.32 -10.96 13.02
CA CYS A 237 19.36 -11.05 14.04
C CYS A 237 20.11 -9.71 14.23
N LEU A 238 19.37 -8.60 14.16
CA LEU A 238 19.87 -7.24 14.36
C LEU A 238 19.24 -6.62 15.60
N SER A 239 19.90 -5.57 16.12
CA SER A 239 19.22 -4.65 17.03
C SER A 239 18.24 -3.79 16.25
N SER A 240 17.07 -3.48 16.82
CA SER A 240 16.10 -2.54 16.25
C SER A 240 16.73 -1.19 15.95
N ASP A 241 17.71 -0.77 16.76
CA ASP A 241 18.44 0.47 16.55
C ASP A 241 19.31 0.44 15.30
N ARG A 242 19.62 -0.72 14.71
CA ARG A 242 20.45 -0.82 13.50
C ARG A 242 19.64 -1.01 12.22
N LEU A 243 18.32 -1.08 12.32
CA LEU A 243 17.47 -1.24 11.15
C LEU A 243 17.57 -0.06 10.19
N HIS A 244 17.78 1.16 10.68
CA HIS A 244 17.99 2.32 9.83
C HIS A 244 19.33 2.27 9.07
N GLU A 245 20.37 1.66 9.65
CA GLU A 245 21.63 1.40 8.95
C GLU A 245 21.42 0.39 7.82
N LEU A 246 20.66 -0.67 8.09
CA LEU A 246 20.29 -1.66 7.08
C LEU A 246 19.49 -1.00 5.94
N ALA A 247 18.53 -0.14 6.28
CA ALA A 247 17.73 0.60 5.31
C ALA A 247 18.59 1.49 4.41
N ALA A 248 19.54 2.21 5.03
CA ALA A 248 20.51 3.00 4.30
C ALA A 248 21.34 2.11 3.37
N LEU A 249 21.84 0.97 3.84
CA LEU A 249 22.62 0.03 3.02
C LEU A 249 21.81 -0.59 1.88
N CYS A 250 20.54 -0.95 2.10
CA CYS A 250 19.70 -1.54 1.06
C CYS A 250 19.27 -0.51 -0.01
N GLY A 251 19.39 0.79 0.30
CA GLY A 251 18.88 1.86 -0.52
C GLY A 251 17.45 2.20 -0.12
N ASN A 252 17.30 3.34 0.55
CA ASN A 252 16.04 4.02 0.79
C ASN A 252 15.92 5.23 -0.16
N ASP A 253 14.88 6.05 0.00
CA ASP A 253 14.63 7.20 -0.88
C ASP A 253 15.75 8.25 -0.87
N ILE A 254 16.63 8.23 0.14
CA ILE A 254 17.76 9.15 0.28
C ILE A 254 19.05 8.55 -0.31
N THR A 255 19.27 7.25 -0.09
CA THR A 255 20.56 6.59 -0.33
C THR A 255 20.59 5.78 -1.63
N THR A 256 19.43 5.57 -2.26
CA THR A 256 19.26 4.76 -3.48
C THR A 256 20.18 5.15 -4.62
N GLU A 257 20.53 6.43 -4.77
CA GLU A 257 21.39 6.91 -5.85
C GLU A 257 22.89 6.63 -5.62
N PHE A 258 23.27 6.35 -4.38
CA PHE A 258 24.67 6.27 -3.95
C PHE A 258 25.15 4.83 -3.72
N ILE A 259 24.30 3.83 -3.94
CA ILE A 259 24.52 2.44 -3.51
C ILE A 259 24.30 1.44 -4.65
N ASP A 260 25.22 0.49 -4.78
CA ASP A 260 25.01 -0.71 -5.59
C ASP A 260 24.10 -1.71 -4.85
N LYS A 261 22.79 -1.55 -5.09
CA LYS A 261 21.72 -2.40 -4.56
C LYS A 261 21.99 -3.90 -4.76
N HIS A 262 22.56 -4.28 -5.89
CA HIS A 262 22.83 -5.69 -6.19
C HIS A 262 23.99 -6.25 -5.38
N ALA A 263 25.01 -5.43 -5.06
CA ALA A 263 26.08 -5.85 -4.17
C ALA A 263 25.57 -6.09 -2.75
N VAL A 264 24.69 -5.22 -2.27
CA VAL A 264 24.12 -5.31 -0.92
C VAL A 264 23.19 -6.52 -0.77
N ALA A 265 22.26 -6.72 -1.70
CA ALA A 265 21.39 -7.90 -1.65
C ALA A 265 22.17 -9.22 -1.72
N ARG A 266 23.26 -9.29 -2.52
CA ARG A 266 24.16 -10.46 -2.52
C ARG A 266 24.84 -10.67 -1.17
N ALA A 267 25.31 -9.61 -0.52
CA ALA A 267 25.96 -9.70 0.78
C ALA A 267 25.00 -10.11 1.90
N LEU A 268 23.72 -9.73 1.80
CA LEU A 268 22.68 -10.02 2.78
C LEU A 268 21.90 -11.32 2.49
N GLY A 269 22.19 -12.01 1.38
CA GLY A 269 21.47 -13.22 1.00
C GLY A 269 20.01 -12.98 0.60
N ILE A 270 19.64 -11.74 0.24
CA ILE A 270 18.28 -11.39 -0.15
C ILE A 270 18.08 -11.74 -1.63
N PRO A 271 16.98 -12.43 -2.02
CA PRO A 271 16.72 -12.74 -3.42
C PRO A 271 16.53 -11.46 -4.24
N THR A 272 17.45 -11.18 -5.15
CA THR A 272 17.24 -10.11 -6.15
C THR A 272 16.40 -10.65 -7.29
N VAL A 273 15.22 -10.08 -7.52
CA VAL A 273 14.44 -10.31 -8.74
C VAL A 273 15.35 -9.98 -9.93
N ARG A 274 15.65 -10.98 -10.77
CA ARG A 274 16.37 -10.77 -12.04
C ARG A 274 15.54 -9.82 -12.91
N SER A 275 15.98 -8.57 -13.07
CA SER A 275 15.51 -7.74 -14.16
C SER A 275 15.95 -8.38 -15.47
N GLN A 276 15.04 -9.09 -16.13
CA GLN A 276 15.17 -9.33 -17.55
C GLN A 276 15.08 -7.98 -18.25
N HIS A 277 16.22 -7.35 -18.56
CA HIS A 277 16.47 -6.58 -19.79
C HIS A 277 17.79 -5.80 -19.68
N ARG A 278 18.85 -6.40 -20.24
CA ARG A 278 19.86 -5.67 -21.03
C ARG A 278 20.24 -6.56 -22.21
N GLY A 279 19.48 -6.42 -23.29
CA GLY A 279 20.00 -6.74 -24.61
C GLY A 279 21.07 -5.70 -24.92
N GLU A 280 22.32 -6.13 -24.83
CA GLU A 280 23.47 -5.36 -25.27
C GLU A 280 23.34 -5.08 -26.75
N ARG A 281 23.50 -3.80 -27.10
CA ARG A 281 23.81 -3.38 -28.47
C ARG A 281 25.22 -3.88 -28.79
N CYS A 282 25.33 -4.68 -29.83
CA CYS A 282 26.50 -4.76 -30.71
C CYS A 282 26.01 -4.43 -32.11
#